data_AF-W1VNM0-F1
#
_entry.id   AF-W1VNM0-F1
#
_cell.length_a   1.000
_cell.length_b   1.000
_cell.length_c   1.000
_cell.angle_alpha   90.00
_cell.angle_beta   90.00
_cell.angle_gamma   90.00
#
_symmetry.space_group_name_H-M   'P 1'
#
loop_
_entity.id
_entity.type
_entity.pdbx_description
1 polymer ?
#
loop_
_entity_poly.entity_id
_entity_poly.type
_entity_poly.pdbx_seq_one_letter_code
_entity_poly.pdbx_strand_id
1 'polypeptide(L)'
;EPRIYFGQQSPSYSIVGGDDGGSPRELDYPDDKSDSGQVNTTFAGNGGPDVSNPWNRLLYAVRFQEMNILFSQEVRDGSQILYNRNPAQRVSKVAPWLTLDGNPYPAVVDDDDDPSTPKRVVWILDGYTTTNNYPYAQHESLEDSMSDATTGQASLLGAPEKSNYVRNSVKAVVDAYDGAVTLYEWDEQDPILAAWSKVFPGSVTPMSQMSADLMAHMRYPEDLFKVQRTVMAKYHVTNPEDFYSGGDFWKVPDDPTKSGAGAQAPYYLTLKMPDQDKASFSLSSVYIIGGNTDRNVLTGFMAVDSETASGEPGVRNPDYGKLRLLEL
;
A
#
# COMPACT_ATOMS: atom_id res chain seq x y z
N GLU A 1 -12.03 -7.76 15.40
CA GLU A 1 -10.96 -7.56 16.41
C GLU A 1 -10.36 -6.16 16.22
N PRO A 2 -10.46 -5.23 17.19
CA PRO A 2 -10.06 -3.82 16.99
C PRO A 2 -8.61 -3.48 17.35
N ARG A 3 -7.87 -4.37 18.02
CA ARG A 3 -6.53 -4.08 18.55
C ARG A 3 -5.46 -4.11 17.47
N ILE A 4 -4.47 -3.23 17.59
CA ILE A 4 -3.41 -3.05 16.60
C ILE A 4 -2.05 -3.42 17.21
N TYR A 5 -1.54 -4.57 16.82
CA TYR A 5 -0.17 -5.01 17.12
C TYR A 5 0.76 -4.86 15.93
N PHE A 6 0.27 -4.67 14.70
CA PHE A 6 1.10 -4.41 13.53
C PHE A 6 0.66 -3.08 12.94
N GLY A 7 1.60 -2.15 12.81
CA GLY A 7 1.31 -0.76 12.43
C GLY A 7 2.58 0.00 12.05
N GLN A 8 2.39 1.16 11.41
CA GLN A 8 3.51 1.93 10.87
C GLN A 8 4.48 2.44 11.95
N GLN A 9 3.95 2.78 13.12
CA GLN A 9 4.71 3.25 14.28
C GLN A 9 4.65 2.18 15.37
N SER A 10 5.75 1.49 15.59
CA SER A 10 5.87 0.48 16.63
C SER A 10 7.28 0.51 17.22
N PRO A 11 7.44 0.16 18.51
CA PRO A 11 8.76 -0.09 19.09
C PRO A 11 9.53 -1.15 18.28
N SER A 12 10.85 -1.20 18.47
CA SER A 12 11.75 -2.15 17.80
C SER A 12 11.33 -3.61 18.02
N TYR A 13 10.80 -3.92 19.21
CA TYR A 13 10.16 -5.17 19.53
C TYR A 13 9.08 -4.98 20.60
N SER A 14 8.22 -5.97 20.77
CA SER A 14 7.32 -6.08 21.93
C SER A 14 7.13 -7.54 22.30
N ILE A 15 7.09 -7.84 23.59
CA ILE A 15 6.76 -9.18 24.08
C ILE A 15 5.29 -9.15 24.48
N VAL A 16 4.50 -10.06 23.92
CA VAL A 16 3.04 -10.10 24.07
C VAL A 16 2.58 -11.51 24.37
N GLY A 17 1.35 -11.63 24.88
CA GLY A 17 0.71 -12.89 25.21
C GLY A 17 1.40 -13.63 26.35
N GLY A 18 1.11 -14.92 26.42
CA GLY A 18 1.54 -15.81 27.48
C GLY A 18 0.52 -15.94 28.60
N ASP A 19 0.60 -17.04 29.34
CA ASP A 19 -0.33 -17.37 30.41
C ASP A 19 -0.21 -16.37 31.56
N ASP A 20 -1.23 -15.52 31.69
CA ASP A 20 -1.32 -14.47 32.70
C ASP A 20 -2.09 -14.92 33.95
N GLY A 21 -2.47 -16.21 34.04
CA GLY A 21 -3.28 -16.75 35.14
C GLY A 21 -4.66 -16.10 35.24
N GLY A 22 -5.20 -15.58 34.13
CA GLY A 22 -6.48 -14.88 34.07
C GLY A 22 -6.41 -13.40 34.48
N SER A 23 -5.21 -12.81 34.55
CA SER A 23 -4.99 -11.39 34.86
C SER A 23 -4.28 -10.64 33.72
N PRO A 24 -5.04 -10.14 32.74
CA PRO A 24 -4.49 -9.47 31.57
C PRO A 24 -3.62 -8.27 31.91
N ARG A 25 -2.51 -8.11 31.17
CA ARG A 25 -1.50 -7.07 31.44
C ARG A 25 -1.25 -6.10 30.30
N GLU A 26 -1.74 -6.40 29.10
CA GLU A 26 -1.58 -5.50 27.96
C GLU A 26 -2.70 -4.47 28.00
N LEU A 27 -2.37 -3.19 27.98
CA LEU A 27 -3.38 -2.12 27.98
C LEU A 27 -4.20 -2.17 26.69
N ASP A 28 -5.53 -2.17 26.81
CA ASP A 28 -6.46 -2.11 25.69
C ASP A 28 -7.00 -0.67 25.51
N TYR A 29 -7.78 -0.18 26.47
CA TYR A 29 -8.30 1.19 26.48
C TYR A 29 -8.52 1.71 27.91
N PRO A 30 -8.48 3.03 28.12
CA PRO A 30 -8.80 3.63 29.42
C PRO A 30 -10.31 3.51 29.72
N ASP A 31 -10.65 3.15 30.96
CA ASP A 31 -12.04 3.08 31.42
C ASP A 31 -12.14 3.56 32.88
N ASP A 32 -12.72 4.75 33.05
CA ASP A 32 -12.94 5.40 34.35
C ASP A 32 -13.88 4.60 35.28
N LYS A 33 -14.62 3.62 34.74
CA LYS A 33 -15.50 2.74 35.53
C LYS A 33 -14.81 1.47 36.01
N SER A 34 -13.62 1.17 35.52
CA SER A 34 -12.83 0.02 35.98
C SER A 34 -12.02 0.39 37.23
N ASP A 35 -11.81 -0.56 38.14
CA ASP A 35 -11.08 -0.34 39.40
C ASP A 35 -9.63 0.13 39.19
N SER A 36 -9.05 -0.15 38.01
CA SER A 36 -7.69 0.24 37.64
C SER A 36 -7.60 1.46 36.72
N GLY A 37 -8.75 2.02 36.31
CA GLY A 37 -8.82 3.10 35.31
C GLY A 37 -8.52 2.66 33.87
N GLN A 38 -8.33 1.35 33.64
CA GLN A 38 -8.04 0.76 32.33
C GLN A 38 -8.62 -0.64 32.19
N VAL A 39 -8.92 -1.01 30.95
CA VAL A 39 -9.20 -2.38 30.54
C VAL A 39 -7.94 -2.96 29.92
N ASN A 40 -7.60 -4.17 30.33
CA ASN A 40 -6.45 -4.91 29.82
C ASN A 40 -6.91 -6.11 28.98
N THR A 41 -5.98 -6.59 28.17
CA THR A 41 -6.12 -7.73 27.28
C THR A 41 -4.84 -8.57 27.30
N THR A 42 -4.90 -9.73 26.66
CA THR A 42 -3.77 -10.64 26.48
C THR A 42 -3.80 -11.09 25.04
N PHE A 43 -2.70 -10.86 24.33
CA PHE A 43 -2.60 -11.23 22.93
C PHE A 43 -2.77 -12.74 22.75
N ALA A 44 -3.75 -13.13 21.91
CA ALA A 44 -4.08 -14.52 21.61
C ALA A 44 -3.78 -14.91 20.16
N GLY A 45 -3.24 -13.98 19.36
CA GLY A 45 -2.90 -14.22 17.96
C GLY A 45 -1.59 -14.99 17.76
N ASN A 46 -1.24 -15.21 16.50
CA ASN A 46 0.03 -15.80 16.10
C ASN A 46 0.87 -14.76 15.35
N GLY A 47 1.51 -13.85 16.10
CA GLY A 47 2.18 -12.69 15.55
C GLY A 47 3.70 -12.81 15.44
N GLY A 48 4.30 -13.68 16.25
CA GLY A 48 5.74 -13.81 16.28
C GLY A 48 6.24 -15.09 16.93
N PRO A 49 7.56 -15.30 16.90
CA PRO A 49 8.17 -16.49 17.47
C PRO A 49 7.99 -16.55 18.99
N ASP A 50 7.82 -17.77 19.50
CA ASP A 50 7.78 -18.04 20.93
C ASP A 50 9.08 -17.62 21.61
N VAL A 51 8.94 -16.93 22.73
CA VAL A 51 10.03 -16.54 23.63
C VAL A 51 9.83 -17.07 25.04
N SER A 52 8.94 -18.05 25.23
CA SER A 52 8.78 -18.68 26.53
C SER A 52 10.05 -19.40 26.97
N ASN A 53 10.78 -20.04 26.04
CA ASN A 53 11.97 -20.82 26.41
C ASN A 53 13.25 -19.96 26.60
N PRO A 54 14.15 -20.32 27.53
CA PRO A 54 15.35 -19.54 27.84
C PRO A 54 16.33 -19.37 26.67
N TRP A 55 16.36 -20.31 25.72
CA TRP A 55 17.28 -20.25 24.58
C TRP A 55 16.85 -19.18 23.58
N ASN A 56 15.57 -19.14 23.22
CA ASN A 56 14.98 -18.11 22.38
C ASN A 56 15.12 -16.75 23.06
N ARG A 57 14.88 -16.66 24.39
CA ARG A 57 15.12 -15.41 25.14
C ARG A 57 16.54 -14.92 25.00
N LEU A 58 17.54 -15.81 25.13
CA LEU A 58 18.95 -15.43 24.95
C LEU A 58 19.23 -14.94 23.53
N LEU A 59 18.75 -15.65 22.51
CA LEU A 59 18.94 -15.26 21.11
C LEU A 59 18.33 -13.88 20.81
N TYR A 60 17.13 -13.62 21.32
CA TYR A 60 16.48 -12.32 21.16
C TYR A 60 17.10 -11.22 22.03
N ALA A 61 17.56 -11.53 23.24
CA ALA A 61 18.32 -10.61 24.07
C ALA A 61 19.61 -10.15 23.36
N VAL A 62 20.33 -11.06 22.70
CA VAL A 62 21.50 -10.72 21.89
C VAL A 62 21.11 -9.91 20.66
N ARG A 63 20.06 -10.33 19.93
CA ARG A 63 19.60 -9.65 18.71
C ARG A 63 19.20 -8.20 18.96
N PHE A 64 18.46 -7.94 20.04
CA PHE A 64 17.98 -6.60 20.41
C PHE A 64 18.90 -5.87 21.39
N GLN A 65 20.02 -6.50 21.77
CA GLN A 65 20.98 -5.98 22.75
C GLN A 65 20.32 -5.60 24.09
N GLU A 66 19.32 -6.37 24.51
CA GLU A 66 18.46 -6.05 25.64
C GLU A 66 18.36 -7.23 26.61
N MET A 67 19.17 -7.19 27.67
CA MET A 67 19.26 -8.27 28.65
C MET A 67 17.98 -8.46 29.47
N ASN A 68 17.11 -7.44 29.53
CA ASN A 68 15.82 -7.56 30.21
C ASN A 68 14.93 -8.63 29.55
N ILE A 69 15.09 -8.94 28.26
CA ILE A 69 14.37 -10.04 27.60
C ILE A 69 14.68 -11.39 28.26
N LEU A 70 15.92 -11.57 28.73
CA LEU A 70 16.35 -12.83 29.36
C LEU A 70 15.82 -12.98 30.79
N PHE A 71 15.80 -11.89 31.56
CA PHE A 71 15.50 -11.91 32.99
C PHE A 71 14.10 -11.43 33.38
N SER A 72 13.33 -10.90 32.43
CA SER A 72 11.98 -10.39 32.69
C SER A 72 11.03 -11.51 33.13
N GLN A 73 10.35 -11.26 34.24
CA GLN A 73 9.27 -12.11 34.76
C GLN A 73 7.94 -11.89 34.01
N GLU A 74 7.89 -10.89 33.11
CA GLU A 74 6.75 -10.68 32.22
C GLU A 74 6.74 -11.67 31.05
N VAL A 75 7.87 -12.33 30.77
CA VAL A 75 7.94 -13.37 29.73
C VAL A 75 7.50 -14.70 30.34
N ARG A 76 6.38 -15.23 29.84
CA ARG A 76 5.70 -16.42 30.38
C ARG A 76 5.55 -17.50 29.31
N ASP A 77 4.99 -18.63 29.71
CA ASP A 77 4.66 -19.72 28.79
C ASP A 77 3.64 -19.22 27.76
N GLY A 78 3.96 -19.36 26.46
CA GLY A 78 3.15 -18.84 25.36
C GLY A 78 3.42 -17.39 24.97
N SER A 79 4.35 -16.68 25.64
CA SER A 79 4.72 -15.32 25.22
C SER A 79 5.44 -15.33 23.86
N GLN A 80 5.10 -14.37 23.01
CA GLN A 80 5.67 -14.18 21.68
C GLN A 80 6.43 -12.86 21.61
N ILE A 81 7.46 -12.80 20.76
CA ILE A 81 8.14 -11.54 20.44
C ILE A 81 7.72 -11.03 19.06
N LEU A 82 7.10 -9.85 19.05
CA LEU A 82 6.70 -9.15 17.83
C LEU A 82 7.83 -8.23 17.39
N TYR A 83 8.29 -8.40 16.15
CA TYR A 83 9.26 -7.54 15.48
C TYR A 83 8.97 -7.50 13.97
N ASN A 84 9.50 -6.50 13.25
CA ASN A 84 9.07 -6.17 11.89
C ASN A 84 7.55 -5.91 11.84
N ARG A 85 7.11 -4.99 12.69
CA ARG A 85 5.69 -4.67 12.90
C ARG A 85 5.14 -3.67 11.87
N ASN A 86 6.03 -2.97 11.15
CA ASN A 86 5.64 -2.08 10.06
C ASN A 86 5.14 -2.92 8.86
N PRO A 87 3.91 -2.67 8.37
CA PRO A 87 3.31 -3.47 7.29
C PRO A 87 4.17 -3.55 6.03
N ALA A 88 4.67 -2.43 5.53
CA ALA A 88 5.47 -2.38 4.30
C ALA A 88 6.81 -3.14 4.47
N GLN A 89 7.50 -2.97 5.61
CA GLN A 89 8.71 -3.73 5.92
C GLN A 89 8.46 -5.23 6.09
N ARG A 90 7.26 -5.62 6.53
CA ARG A 90 6.89 -7.01 6.70
C ARG A 90 6.63 -7.66 5.34
N VAL A 91 5.86 -7.00 4.48
CA VAL A 91 5.62 -7.47 3.11
C VAL A 91 6.93 -7.57 2.33
N SER A 92 7.86 -6.63 2.46
CA SER A 92 9.15 -6.69 1.74
C SER A 92 10.01 -7.89 2.13
N LYS A 93 9.81 -8.44 3.34
CA LYS A 93 10.47 -9.66 3.79
C LYS A 93 9.79 -10.94 3.27
N VAL A 94 8.48 -10.90 3.06
CA VAL A 94 7.69 -12.02 2.51
C VAL A 94 7.84 -12.11 0.99
N ALA A 95 7.80 -10.96 0.31
CA ALA A 95 7.93 -10.84 -1.14
C ALA A 95 8.98 -9.80 -1.52
N PRO A 96 10.29 -10.13 -1.38
CA PRO A 96 11.39 -9.21 -1.71
C PRO A 96 11.52 -8.91 -3.21
N TRP A 97 10.75 -9.61 -4.04
CA TRP A 97 10.68 -9.43 -5.50
C TRP A 97 9.67 -8.35 -5.93
N LEU A 98 8.86 -7.84 -4.99
CA LEU A 98 7.97 -6.72 -5.22
C LEU A 98 8.67 -5.40 -4.87
N THR A 99 8.43 -4.40 -5.70
CA THR A 99 8.61 -3.00 -5.30
C THR A 99 7.35 -2.56 -4.57
N LEU A 100 7.45 -2.12 -3.32
CA LEU A 100 6.27 -1.78 -2.52
C LEU A 100 6.07 -0.28 -2.41
N ASP A 101 4.80 0.13 -2.40
CA ASP A 101 4.36 1.45 -1.98
C ASP A 101 4.77 1.71 -0.52
N GLY A 102 5.27 2.92 -0.26
CA GLY A 102 5.69 3.37 1.06
C GLY A 102 4.54 3.77 1.98
N ASN A 103 3.31 3.91 1.47
CA ASN A 103 2.15 4.47 2.18
C ASN A 103 1.01 3.45 2.39
N PRO A 104 1.16 2.47 3.30
CA PRO A 104 0.08 1.55 3.63
C PRO A 104 -1.09 2.29 4.29
N TYR A 105 -2.33 1.95 3.92
CA TYR A 105 -3.53 2.57 4.48
C TYR A 105 -4.38 1.53 5.23
N PRO A 106 -5.02 1.92 6.35
CA PRO A 106 -5.86 1.00 7.11
C PRO A 106 -7.27 0.89 6.52
N ALA A 107 -7.85 -0.30 6.60
CA ALA A 107 -9.26 -0.56 6.29
C ALA A 107 -9.87 -1.47 7.36
N VAL A 108 -11.18 -1.33 7.58
CA VAL A 108 -11.94 -2.22 8.47
C VAL A 108 -12.77 -3.13 7.59
N VAL A 109 -12.32 -4.37 7.45
CA VAL A 109 -12.87 -5.30 6.46
C VAL A 109 -13.43 -6.54 7.13
N ASP A 110 -14.50 -7.04 6.54
CA ASP A 110 -14.91 -8.44 6.62
C ASP A 110 -14.05 -9.23 5.61
N ASP A 111 -13.19 -10.11 6.11
CA ASP A 111 -12.20 -10.84 5.31
C ASP A 111 -12.68 -12.21 4.82
N ASP A 112 -13.80 -12.73 5.33
CA ASP A 112 -14.32 -14.07 5.01
C ASP A 112 -15.77 -14.07 4.48
N ASP A 113 -16.40 -12.89 4.33
CA ASP A 113 -17.80 -12.71 3.94
C ASP A 113 -18.78 -13.43 4.91
N ASP A 114 -18.34 -13.76 6.13
CA ASP A 114 -19.17 -14.33 7.19
C ASP A 114 -19.63 -13.20 8.13
N PRO A 115 -20.93 -12.83 8.12
CA PRO A 115 -21.44 -11.77 8.99
C PRO A 115 -21.35 -12.08 10.49
N SER A 116 -21.02 -13.32 10.87
CA SER A 116 -20.76 -13.73 12.25
C SER A 116 -19.31 -13.48 12.68
N THR A 117 -18.38 -13.33 11.74
CA THR A 117 -16.98 -13.00 12.01
C THR A 117 -16.86 -11.49 12.27
N PRO A 118 -16.23 -11.06 13.38
CA PRO A 118 -15.99 -9.64 13.61
C PRO A 118 -15.00 -9.08 12.59
N LYS A 119 -15.35 -7.98 11.93
CA LYS A 119 -14.44 -7.25 11.05
C LYS A 119 -13.07 -7.00 11.68
N ARG A 120 -12.05 -7.04 10.84
CA ARG A 120 -10.64 -6.90 11.21
C ARG A 120 -10.08 -5.60 10.65
N VAL A 121 -9.16 -5.00 11.39
CA VAL A 121 -8.36 -3.88 10.88
C VAL A 121 -7.22 -4.50 10.08
N VAL A 122 -7.10 -4.10 8.81
CA VAL A 122 -6.03 -4.55 7.93
C VAL A 122 -5.31 -3.35 7.34
N TRP A 123 -4.01 -3.51 7.05
CA TRP A 123 -3.23 -2.57 6.26
C TRP A 123 -3.19 -3.05 4.82
N ILE A 124 -3.60 -2.19 3.89
CA ILE A 124 -3.51 -2.45 2.46
C ILE A 124 -2.34 -1.65 1.91
N LEU A 125 -1.53 -2.29 1.08
CA LEU A 125 -0.47 -1.63 0.32
C LEU A 125 -0.32 -2.22 -1.07
N ASP A 126 0.14 -1.36 -1.97
CA ASP A 126 0.35 -1.69 -3.37
C ASP A 126 1.72 -2.34 -3.60
N GLY A 127 1.70 -3.48 -4.28
CA GLY A 127 2.89 -4.21 -4.72
C GLY A 127 3.03 -4.12 -6.23
N TYR A 128 4.17 -3.59 -6.67
CA TYR A 128 4.50 -3.44 -8.07
C TYR A 128 5.52 -4.47 -8.53
N THR A 129 5.29 -5.04 -9.71
CA THR A 129 6.39 -5.66 -10.46
C THR A 129 7.06 -4.58 -11.29
N THR A 130 8.39 -4.54 -11.21
CA THR A 130 9.20 -3.54 -11.91
C THR A 130 10.35 -4.23 -12.63
N THR A 131 10.77 -3.67 -13.77
CA THR A 131 12.01 -4.07 -14.42
C THR A 131 12.55 -2.93 -15.28
N ASN A 132 13.86 -2.91 -15.43
CA ASN A 132 14.55 -2.00 -16.32
C ASN A 132 14.96 -2.67 -17.64
N ASN A 133 14.46 -3.88 -17.91
CA ASN A 133 14.86 -4.70 -19.05
C ASN A 133 13.70 -5.03 -19.98
N TYR A 134 12.60 -4.28 -19.91
CA TYR A 134 11.46 -4.52 -20.79
C TYR A 134 11.77 -4.01 -22.21
N PRO A 135 11.69 -4.86 -23.26
CA PRO A 135 12.05 -4.45 -24.61
C PRO A 135 11.19 -3.31 -25.14
N TYR A 136 11.80 -2.40 -25.90
CA TYR A 136 11.11 -1.30 -26.60
C TYR A 136 10.28 -0.37 -25.69
N ALA A 137 10.65 -0.24 -24.42
CA ALA A 137 10.00 0.66 -23.47
C ALA A 137 10.91 1.81 -23.03
N GLN A 138 10.30 2.97 -22.82
CA GLN A 138 10.97 4.17 -22.33
C GLN A 138 11.38 3.99 -20.87
N HIS A 139 12.61 4.38 -20.55
CA HIS A 139 13.10 4.40 -19.17
C HIS A 139 12.65 5.66 -18.45
N GLU A 140 12.07 5.49 -17.27
CA GLU A 140 11.70 6.56 -16.36
C GLU A 140 12.32 6.32 -14.98
N SER A 141 12.64 7.41 -14.29
CA SER A 141 13.00 7.34 -12.87
C SER A 141 11.71 7.23 -12.07
N LEU A 142 11.50 6.08 -11.40
CA LEU A 142 10.29 5.87 -10.60
C LEU A 142 10.27 6.82 -9.40
N GLU A 143 11.43 7.01 -8.77
CA GLU A 143 11.58 7.91 -7.63
C GLU A 143 11.20 9.35 -7.98
N ASP A 144 11.73 9.88 -9.09
CA ASP A 144 11.40 11.25 -9.53
C ASP A 144 9.93 11.36 -9.96
N SER A 145 9.43 10.36 -10.70
CA SER A 145 8.07 10.40 -11.26
C SER A 145 6.98 10.21 -10.20
N MET A 146 7.28 9.51 -9.10
CA MET A 146 6.35 9.23 -7.99
C MET A 146 6.44 10.25 -6.85
N SER A 147 7.40 11.18 -6.91
CA SER A 147 7.55 12.24 -5.92
C SER A 147 6.48 13.33 -6.07
N ASP A 148 6.06 13.92 -4.95
CA ASP A 148 5.09 15.02 -4.93
C ASP A 148 5.24 15.92 -3.68
N ALA A 149 4.48 17.01 -3.66
CA ALA A 149 4.52 18.02 -2.58
C ALA A 149 3.99 17.57 -1.22
N THR A 150 3.24 16.47 -1.16
CA THR A 150 2.59 15.93 0.05
C THR A 150 3.43 14.86 0.72
N THR A 151 3.97 13.93 -0.06
CA THR A 151 4.77 12.78 0.40
C THR A 151 6.26 13.03 0.30
N GLY A 152 6.68 14.02 -0.49
CA GLY A 152 8.08 14.32 -0.75
C GLY A 152 8.69 13.34 -1.74
N GLN A 153 9.93 12.92 -1.47
CA GLN A 153 10.63 11.93 -2.27
C GLN A 153 10.00 10.56 -2.09
N ALA A 154 9.68 9.89 -3.21
CA ALA A 154 9.02 8.59 -3.17
C ALA A 154 9.86 7.55 -2.42
N SER A 155 9.29 6.95 -1.37
CA SER A 155 9.96 5.94 -0.55
C SER A 155 9.53 4.54 -0.97
N LEU A 156 10.04 4.09 -2.12
CA LEU A 156 9.73 2.77 -2.66
C LEU A 156 10.69 1.73 -2.07
N LEU A 157 10.13 0.69 -1.43
CA LEU A 157 10.95 -0.40 -0.92
C LEU A 157 11.26 -1.38 -2.06
N GLY A 158 12.53 -1.47 -2.44
CA GLY A 158 13.00 -2.40 -3.48
C GLY A 158 12.81 -1.90 -4.92
N ALA A 159 12.65 -0.59 -5.14
CA ALA A 159 12.62 -0.04 -6.49
C ALA A 159 14.04 0.03 -7.11
N PRO A 160 14.18 -0.24 -8.42
CA PRO A 160 15.38 0.12 -9.15
C PRO A 160 15.44 1.65 -9.38
N GLU A 161 16.65 2.21 -9.55
CA GLU A 161 16.85 3.65 -9.84
C GLU A 161 16.10 4.09 -11.11
N LYS A 162 16.03 3.21 -12.11
CA LYS A 162 15.27 3.41 -13.34
C LYS A 162 14.44 2.18 -13.62
N SER A 163 13.26 2.39 -14.16
CA SER A 163 12.39 1.33 -14.64
C SER A 163 11.82 1.70 -16.00
N ASN A 164 11.64 0.70 -16.86
CA ASN A 164 10.89 0.86 -18.10
C ASN A 164 9.64 -0.04 -18.12
N TYR A 165 9.30 -0.61 -16.97
CA TYR A 165 8.11 -1.40 -16.74
C TYR A 165 7.65 -1.26 -15.30
N VAL A 166 6.37 -0.98 -15.10
CA VAL A 166 5.75 -0.97 -13.79
C VAL A 166 4.30 -1.42 -13.94
N ARG A 167 3.87 -2.38 -13.13
CA ARG A 167 2.47 -2.79 -13.01
C ARG A 167 2.09 -2.97 -11.56
N ASN A 168 0.87 -2.55 -11.20
CA ASN A 168 0.30 -2.83 -9.90
C ASN A 168 -0.26 -4.26 -9.89
N SER A 169 0.65 -5.22 -9.70
CA SER A 169 0.34 -6.63 -9.93
C SER A 169 -0.14 -7.33 -8.67
N VAL A 170 0.19 -6.81 -7.49
CA VAL A 170 -0.17 -7.41 -6.21
C VAL A 170 -0.80 -6.37 -5.29
N LYS A 171 -1.90 -6.73 -4.63
CA LYS A 171 -2.40 -6.03 -3.43
C LYS A 171 -1.98 -6.83 -2.22
N ALA A 172 -1.18 -6.24 -1.33
CA ALA A 172 -0.79 -6.90 -0.10
C ALA A 172 -1.65 -6.41 1.06
N VAL A 173 -2.17 -7.36 1.83
CA VAL A 173 -3.00 -7.13 3.01
C VAL A 173 -2.25 -7.67 4.21
N VAL A 174 -2.05 -6.83 5.22
CA VAL A 174 -1.43 -7.19 6.48
C VAL A 174 -2.43 -7.05 7.60
N ASP A 175 -2.76 -8.14 8.27
CA ASP A 175 -3.64 -8.10 9.43
C ASP A 175 -3.01 -7.25 10.55
N ALA A 176 -3.75 -6.28 11.08
CA ALA A 176 -3.21 -5.37 12.09
C ALA A 176 -3.07 -6.04 13.48
N TYR A 177 -3.72 -7.19 13.70
CA TYR A 177 -3.69 -7.91 14.97
C TYR A 177 -2.57 -8.94 15.01
N ASP A 178 -2.50 -9.87 14.06
CA ASP A 178 -1.47 -10.94 14.04
C ASP A 178 -0.38 -10.75 12.97
N GLY A 179 -0.52 -9.76 12.09
CA GLY A 179 0.49 -9.50 11.06
C GLY A 179 0.55 -10.57 9.99
N ALA A 180 -0.47 -11.43 9.84
CA ALA A 180 -0.57 -12.30 8.67
C ALA A 180 -0.50 -11.45 7.39
N VAL A 181 0.30 -11.91 6.41
CA VAL A 181 0.45 -11.24 5.12
C VAL A 181 -0.23 -12.08 4.06
N THR A 182 -1.22 -11.50 3.39
CA THR A 182 -1.88 -12.09 2.22
C THR A 182 -1.57 -11.24 1.01
N LEU A 183 -0.98 -11.87 -0.02
CA LEU A 183 -0.70 -11.22 -1.30
C LEU A 183 -1.78 -11.64 -2.28
N TYR A 184 -2.54 -10.69 -2.83
CA TYR A 184 -3.56 -10.96 -3.84
C TYR A 184 -3.03 -10.63 -5.24
N GLU A 185 -3.21 -11.55 -6.19
CA GLU A 185 -2.92 -11.36 -7.61
C GLU A 185 -3.92 -10.37 -8.20
N TRP A 186 -3.51 -9.13 -8.43
CA TRP A 186 -4.38 -8.04 -8.90
C TRP A 186 -4.37 -7.84 -10.41
N ASP A 187 -3.23 -8.15 -11.06
CA ASP A 187 -3.09 -8.15 -12.51
C ASP A 187 -2.72 -9.55 -13.01
N GLU A 188 -3.74 -10.33 -13.37
CA GLU A 188 -3.62 -11.68 -13.93
C GLU A 188 -2.90 -11.71 -15.29
N GLN A 189 -2.72 -10.55 -15.93
CA GLN A 189 -2.07 -10.43 -17.24
C GLN A 189 -0.59 -10.02 -17.13
N ASP A 190 -0.06 -9.84 -15.91
CA ASP A 190 1.34 -9.48 -15.72
C ASP A 190 2.28 -10.69 -15.92
N PRO A 191 3.14 -10.68 -16.97
CA PRO A 191 4.09 -11.76 -17.21
C PRO A 191 5.18 -11.89 -16.13
N ILE A 192 5.55 -10.81 -15.44
CA ILE A 192 6.54 -10.84 -14.36
C ILE A 192 5.95 -11.49 -13.12
N LEU A 193 4.72 -11.13 -12.74
CA LEU A 193 4.00 -11.82 -11.67
C LEU A 193 3.83 -13.30 -12.01
N ALA A 194 3.39 -13.64 -13.23
CA ALA A 194 3.23 -15.02 -13.65
C ALA A 194 4.54 -15.84 -13.57
N ALA A 195 5.70 -15.21 -13.78
CA ALA A 195 6.99 -15.85 -13.59
C ALA A 195 7.29 -16.08 -12.10
N TRP A 196 7.08 -15.08 -11.24
CA TRP A 196 7.30 -15.23 -9.79
C TRP A 196 6.35 -16.23 -9.14
N SER A 197 5.07 -16.26 -9.53
CA SER A 197 4.08 -17.23 -9.05
C SER A 197 4.48 -18.68 -9.42
N LYS A 198 5.21 -18.90 -10.52
CA LYS A 198 5.77 -20.21 -10.87
C LYS A 198 7.00 -20.58 -10.05
N VAL A 199 7.84 -19.60 -9.72
CA VAL A 199 9.05 -19.81 -8.89
C VAL A 199 8.68 -20.08 -7.43
N PHE A 200 7.64 -19.40 -6.93
CA PHE A 200 7.13 -19.55 -5.57
C PHE A 200 5.63 -19.93 -5.59
N PRO A 201 5.28 -21.19 -5.90
CA PRO A 201 3.90 -21.65 -5.88
C PRO A 201 3.23 -21.39 -4.52
N GLY A 202 2.02 -20.83 -4.53
CA GLY A 202 1.27 -20.51 -3.32
C GLY A 202 1.70 -19.24 -2.58
N SER A 203 2.66 -18.48 -3.12
CA SER A 203 3.05 -17.18 -2.54
C SER A 203 2.03 -16.07 -2.77
N VAL A 204 1.17 -16.22 -3.77
CA VAL A 204 0.13 -15.26 -4.14
C VAL A 204 -1.23 -15.97 -4.15
N THR A 205 -2.23 -15.29 -3.64
CA THR A 205 -3.63 -15.70 -3.54
C THR A 205 -4.39 -15.13 -4.73
N PRO A 206 -5.21 -15.93 -5.44
CA PRO A 206 -6.05 -15.42 -6.51
C PRO A 206 -7.00 -14.32 -6.04
N MET A 207 -7.24 -13.30 -6.87
CA MET A 207 -8.24 -12.25 -6.59
C MET A 207 -9.61 -12.84 -6.30
N SER A 208 -9.96 -13.98 -6.91
CA SER A 208 -11.22 -14.68 -6.68
C SER A 208 -11.49 -15.11 -5.24
N GLN A 209 -10.46 -15.09 -4.36
CA GLN A 209 -10.61 -15.35 -2.92
C GLN A 209 -10.74 -14.07 -2.09
N MET A 210 -10.75 -12.89 -2.72
CA MET A 210 -10.93 -11.61 -2.03
C MET A 210 -12.40 -11.40 -1.71
N SER A 211 -12.73 -11.11 -0.45
CA SER A 211 -14.09 -10.79 -0.03
C SER A 211 -14.63 -9.54 -0.73
N ALA A 212 -15.96 -9.42 -0.81
CA ALA A 212 -16.57 -8.24 -1.42
C ALA A 212 -16.27 -6.95 -0.64
N ASP A 213 -16.21 -7.04 0.68
CA ASP A 213 -15.91 -5.91 1.56
C ASP A 213 -14.44 -5.48 1.44
N LEU A 214 -13.50 -6.42 1.33
CA LEU A 214 -12.09 -6.11 1.09
C LEU A 214 -11.88 -5.48 -0.30
N MET A 215 -12.54 -6.01 -1.32
CA MET A 215 -12.55 -5.43 -2.67
C MET A 215 -12.96 -3.96 -2.65
N ALA A 216 -14.02 -3.61 -1.92
CA ALA A 216 -14.54 -2.24 -1.82
C ALA A 216 -13.58 -1.23 -1.16
N HIS A 217 -12.57 -1.71 -0.43
CA HIS A 217 -11.55 -0.85 0.17
C HIS A 217 -10.29 -0.70 -0.69
N MET A 218 -10.19 -1.45 -1.80
CA MET A 218 -9.08 -1.31 -2.74
C MET A 218 -9.23 0.01 -3.52
N ARG A 219 -8.12 0.67 -3.80
CA ARG A 219 -8.08 1.89 -4.62
C ARG A 219 -7.07 1.81 -5.75
N TYR A 220 -7.16 2.74 -6.69
CA TYR A 220 -6.14 2.91 -7.72
C TYR A 220 -4.87 3.52 -7.10
N PRO A 221 -3.69 2.92 -7.29
CA PRO A 221 -2.46 3.39 -6.67
C PRO A 221 -2.06 4.79 -7.13
N GLU A 222 -1.80 5.68 -6.17
CA GLU A 222 -1.35 7.04 -6.44
C GLU A 222 0.00 7.06 -7.15
N ASP A 223 0.96 6.27 -6.69
CA ASP A 223 2.31 6.22 -7.25
C ASP A 223 2.31 5.77 -8.72
N LEU A 224 1.57 4.72 -9.07
CA LEU A 224 1.41 4.31 -10.47
C LEU A 224 0.77 5.43 -11.31
N PHE A 225 -0.25 6.09 -10.78
CA PHE A 225 -0.91 7.18 -11.48
C PHE A 225 0.03 8.38 -11.70
N LYS A 226 0.94 8.67 -10.76
CA LYS A 226 1.97 9.70 -10.93
C LYS A 226 2.95 9.37 -12.05
N VAL A 227 3.34 8.11 -12.22
CA VAL A 227 4.14 7.67 -13.39
C VAL A 227 3.33 7.85 -14.68
N GLN A 228 2.08 7.37 -14.69
CA GLN A 228 1.22 7.43 -15.87
C GLN A 228 0.94 8.87 -16.31
N ARG A 229 0.69 9.80 -15.39
CA ARG A 229 0.48 11.21 -15.74
C ARG A 229 1.75 11.85 -16.30
N THR A 230 2.93 11.48 -15.78
CA THR A 230 4.22 11.97 -16.27
C THR A 230 4.48 11.50 -17.71
N VAL A 231 4.16 10.24 -18.00
CA VAL A 231 4.23 9.69 -19.36
C VAL A 231 3.20 10.36 -20.28
N MET A 232 1.94 10.47 -19.85
CA MET A 232 0.86 11.06 -20.65
C MET A 232 1.08 12.53 -20.97
N ALA A 233 1.81 13.27 -20.12
CA ALA A 233 2.20 14.65 -20.40
C ALA A 233 2.96 14.83 -21.74
N LYS A 234 3.63 13.78 -22.22
CA LYS A 234 4.33 13.77 -23.52
C LYS A 234 3.61 12.94 -24.58
N TYR A 235 3.17 11.75 -24.21
CA TYR A 235 2.68 10.76 -25.18
C TYR A 235 1.21 10.92 -25.59
N HIS A 236 0.49 11.91 -25.04
CA HIS A 236 -0.79 12.32 -25.61
C HIS A 236 -0.62 12.97 -27.00
N VAL A 237 0.56 13.54 -27.29
CA VAL A 237 0.91 14.09 -28.60
C VAL A 237 1.27 12.94 -29.54
N THR A 238 0.39 12.67 -30.50
CA THR A 238 0.53 11.54 -31.44
C THR A 238 1.11 11.94 -32.80
N ASN A 239 1.10 13.23 -33.14
CA ASN A 239 1.74 13.73 -34.37
C ASN A 239 3.27 13.79 -34.19
N PRO A 240 4.05 13.13 -35.07
CA PRO A 240 5.52 13.13 -34.98
C PRO A 240 6.19 14.50 -35.07
N GLU A 241 5.67 15.42 -35.88
CA GLU A 241 6.26 16.76 -36.04
C GLU A 241 6.07 17.59 -34.76
N ASP A 242 4.86 17.56 -34.20
CA ASP A 242 4.51 18.25 -32.95
C ASP A 242 5.29 17.66 -31.78
N PHE A 243 5.36 16.32 -31.70
CA PHE A 243 6.15 15.61 -30.69
C PHE A 243 7.63 15.95 -30.76
N TYR A 244 8.21 16.06 -31.95
CA TYR A 244 9.61 16.45 -32.13
C TYR A 244 9.88 17.89 -31.68
N SER A 245 8.91 18.80 -31.93
CA SER A 245 9.03 20.20 -31.49
C SER A 245 8.90 20.36 -29.97
N GLY A 246 8.16 19.46 -29.32
CA GLY A 246 7.83 19.50 -27.89
C GLY A 246 6.92 20.67 -27.47
N GLY A 247 6.37 21.41 -28.44
CA GLY A 247 5.53 22.59 -28.18
C GLY A 247 4.21 22.25 -27.47
N ASP A 248 3.65 21.07 -27.78
CA ASP A 248 2.37 20.62 -27.25
C ASP A 248 2.51 19.70 -26.02
N PHE A 249 3.72 19.54 -25.49
CA PHE A 249 3.90 18.81 -24.23
C PHE A 249 3.24 19.55 -23.07
N TRP A 250 2.67 18.78 -22.16
CA TRP A 250 2.11 19.27 -20.92
C TRP A 250 3.08 19.08 -19.78
N LYS A 251 2.79 19.68 -18.63
CA LYS A 251 3.46 19.38 -17.36
C LYS A 251 2.45 19.35 -16.22
N VAL A 252 2.78 18.58 -15.19
CA VAL A 252 2.06 18.64 -13.92
C VAL A 252 2.43 19.95 -13.23
N PRO A 253 1.46 20.75 -12.75
CA PRO A 253 1.76 22.00 -12.05
C PRO A 253 2.42 21.74 -10.70
N ASP A 254 3.19 22.72 -10.22
CA ASP A 254 3.66 22.74 -8.84
C ASP A 254 2.49 22.95 -7.87
N ASP A 255 2.64 22.46 -6.63
CA ASP A 255 1.63 22.66 -5.59
C ASP A 255 1.47 24.16 -5.25
N PRO A 256 0.27 24.73 -5.38
CA PRO A 256 0.05 26.16 -5.18
C PRO A 256 0.04 26.59 -3.71
N THR A 257 -0.04 25.63 -2.77
CA THR A 257 -0.15 25.90 -1.33
C THR A 257 1.22 26.06 -0.66
N LYS A 258 2.29 25.58 -1.29
CA LYS A 258 3.65 25.62 -0.76
C LYS A 258 4.65 25.97 -1.85
N SER A 259 5.28 27.14 -1.73
CA SER A 259 6.34 27.56 -2.65
C SER A 259 7.51 26.57 -2.61
N GLY A 260 7.91 26.04 -3.78
CA GLY A 260 9.02 25.10 -3.92
C GLY A 260 8.72 23.66 -3.49
N ALA A 261 7.45 23.28 -3.29
CA ALA A 261 7.10 21.93 -2.85
C ALA A 261 7.08 20.86 -3.96
N GLY A 262 7.41 21.21 -5.21
CA GLY A 262 7.38 20.28 -6.33
C GLY A 262 5.96 20.01 -6.85
N ALA A 263 5.82 18.95 -7.63
CA ALA A 263 4.59 18.63 -8.35
C ALA A 263 3.39 18.43 -7.41
N GLN A 264 2.23 18.96 -7.81
CA GLN A 264 0.97 18.76 -7.10
C GLN A 264 0.64 17.26 -7.00
N ALA A 265 0.28 16.78 -5.82
CA ALA A 265 -0.16 15.41 -5.63
C ALA A 265 -1.49 15.14 -6.36
N PRO A 266 -1.70 13.93 -6.91
CA PRO A 266 -3.01 13.54 -7.40
C PRO A 266 -4.00 13.46 -6.23
N TYR A 267 -5.29 13.61 -6.50
CA TYR A 267 -6.31 13.64 -5.46
C TYR A 267 -7.58 12.91 -5.89
N TYR A 268 -8.23 12.24 -4.94
CA TYR A 268 -9.46 11.50 -5.19
C TYR A 268 -10.67 12.44 -5.24
N LEU A 269 -11.53 12.21 -6.23
CA LEU A 269 -12.80 12.90 -6.41
C LEU A 269 -13.87 11.89 -6.82
N THR A 270 -15.09 12.09 -6.34
CA THR A 270 -16.27 11.50 -6.99
C THR A 270 -16.70 12.44 -8.11
N LEU A 271 -16.44 12.06 -9.36
CA LEU A 271 -16.71 12.90 -10.52
C LEU A 271 -17.31 12.12 -11.68
N LYS A 272 -17.93 12.83 -12.61
CA LYS A 272 -18.46 12.29 -13.86
C LYS A 272 -17.73 12.95 -15.03
N MET A 273 -16.90 12.20 -15.74
CA MET A 273 -16.25 12.63 -16.98
C MET A 273 -17.28 12.75 -18.12
N PRO A 274 -17.00 13.50 -19.20
CA PRO A 274 -17.98 13.76 -20.26
C PRO A 274 -18.56 12.50 -20.94
N ASP A 275 -17.79 11.42 -21.00
CA ASP A 275 -18.17 10.12 -21.59
C ASP A 275 -18.83 9.15 -20.59
N GLN A 276 -19.04 9.58 -19.34
CA GLN A 276 -19.62 8.74 -18.30
C GLN A 276 -21.09 9.08 -18.04
N ASP A 277 -21.91 8.03 -17.88
CA ASP A 277 -23.32 8.17 -17.51
C ASP A 277 -23.51 8.49 -16.02
N LYS A 278 -22.60 8.00 -15.17
CA LYS A 278 -22.66 8.13 -13.70
C LYS A 278 -21.33 8.65 -13.15
N ALA A 279 -21.39 9.31 -12.00
CA ALA A 279 -20.18 9.66 -11.27
C ALA A 279 -19.50 8.40 -10.72
N SER A 280 -18.18 8.42 -10.68
CA SER A 280 -17.31 7.33 -10.19
C SER A 280 -16.28 7.90 -9.21
N PHE A 281 -15.87 7.10 -8.23
CA PHE A 281 -14.73 7.44 -7.38
C PHE A 281 -13.46 7.33 -8.22
N SER A 282 -12.80 8.46 -8.47
CA SER A 282 -11.66 8.55 -9.39
C SER A 282 -10.46 9.21 -8.72
N LEU A 283 -9.27 8.76 -9.08
CA LEU A 283 -8.04 9.49 -8.79
C LEU A 283 -7.76 10.46 -9.95
N SER A 284 -7.46 11.72 -9.65
CA SER A 284 -7.40 12.78 -10.65
C SER A 284 -6.13 13.64 -10.55
N SER A 285 -5.76 14.24 -11.68
CA SER A 285 -4.66 15.20 -11.81
C SER A 285 -4.99 16.21 -12.89
N VAL A 286 -4.44 17.41 -12.75
CA VAL A 286 -4.50 18.48 -13.76
C VAL A 286 -3.19 18.59 -14.52
N TYR A 287 -3.25 19.21 -15.70
CA TYR A 287 -2.09 19.61 -16.49
C TYR A 287 -2.14 21.09 -16.84
N ILE A 288 -0.97 21.68 -16.93
CA ILE A 288 -0.75 23.00 -17.49
C ILE A 288 0.11 22.90 -18.75
N ILE A 289 0.10 23.97 -19.56
CA ILE A 289 0.98 24.08 -20.73
C ILE A 289 2.43 23.82 -20.29
N GLY A 290 3.07 22.85 -20.96
CA GLY A 290 4.47 22.52 -20.80
C GLY A 290 5.35 23.25 -21.81
N GLY A 291 6.48 22.64 -22.17
CA GLY A 291 7.43 23.22 -23.13
C GLY A 291 8.13 24.49 -22.63
N ASN A 292 8.47 25.40 -23.55
CA ASN A 292 9.28 26.61 -23.28
C ASN A 292 8.44 27.79 -22.76
N THR A 293 7.46 27.56 -21.89
CA THR A 293 6.62 28.63 -21.32
C THR A 293 6.43 28.51 -19.80
N ASP A 294 6.36 29.67 -19.15
CA ASP A 294 6.10 29.82 -17.71
C ASP A 294 4.61 30.04 -17.39
N ARG A 295 3.73 29.76 -18.36
CA ARG A 295 2.28 29.97 -18.20
C ARG A 295 1.64 28.81 -17.44
N ASN A 296 1.01 29.13 -16.32
CA ASN A 296 0.19 28.19 -15.55
C ASN A 296 -1.28 28.28 -15.99
N VAL A 297 -1.56 27.85 -17.22
CA VAL A 297 -2.93 27.76 -17.76
C VAL A 297 -3.35 26.31 -17.73
N LEU A 298 -4.51 26.02 -17.12
CA LEU A 298 -5.11 24.69 -17.12
C LEU A 298 -5.42 24.27 -18.56
N THR A 299 -4.83 23.18 -19.02
CA THR A 299 -4.93 22.70 -20.41
C THR A 299 -5.42 21.26 -20.49
N GLY A 300 -5.21 20.48 -19.45
CA GLY A 300 -5.66 19.10 -19.42
C GLY A 300 -6.14 18.66 -18.05
N PHE A 301 -6.99 17.64 -18.05
CA PHE A 301 -7.48 16.97 -16.85
C PHE A 301 -7.46 15.47 -17.07
N MET A 302 -6.87 14.72 -16.15
CA MET A 302 -6.80 13.27 -16.21
C MET A 302 -7.48 12.67 -14.99
N ALA A 303 -8.28 11.65 -15.23
CA ALA A 303 -8.91 10.85 -14.19
C ALA A 303 -8.71 9.37 -14.48
N VAL A 304 -8.53 8.57 -13.44
CA VAL A 304 -8.58 7.12 -13.51
C VAL A 304 -9.67 6.61 -12.58
N ASP A 305 -10.49 5.69 -13.08
CA ASP A 305 -11.51 5.06 -12.27
C ASP A 305 -10.86 4.23 -11.15
N SER A 306 -11.18 4.57 -9.91
CA SER A 306 -10.66 3.94 -8.70
C SER A 306 -11.76 3.12 -7.99
N GLU A 307 -12.95 3.02 -8.56
CA GLU A 307 -14.00 2.15 -8.05
C GLU A 307 -13.64 0.70 -8.35
N THR A 308 -13.44 -0.08 -7.30
CA THR A 308 -12.92 -1.45 -7.39
C THR A 308 -14.03 -2.48 -7.26
N ALA A 309 -15.02 -2.21 -6.41
CA ALA A 309 -16.10 -3.16 -6.14
C ALA A 309 -17.05 -3.28 -7.33
N SER A 310 -17.28 -4.51 -7.79
CA SER A 310 -18.42 -4.85 -8.64
C SER A 310 -19.70 -5.14 -7.83
N GLY A 311 -19.56 -5.36 -6.52
CA GLY A 311 -20.59 -5.92 -5.64
C GLY A 311 -20.51 -7.44 -5.49
N GLU A 312 -19.62 -8.12 -6.22
CA GLU A 312 -19.36 -9.55 -6.12
C GLU A 312 -17.96 -9.84 -5.57
N PRO A 313 -17.78 -10.87 -4.70
CA PRO A 313 -16.47 -11.28 -4.22
C PRO A 313 -15.51 -11.61 -5.36
N GLY A 314 -14.28 -11.11 -5.26
CA GLY A 314 -13.20 -11.39 -6.20
C GLY A 314 -13.42 -10.94 -7.64
N VAL A 315 -14.43 -10.12 -7.93
CA VAL A 315 -14.71 -9.59 -9.26
C VAL A 315 -14.52 -8.07 -9.26
N ARG A 316 -13.54 -7.60 -10.02
CA ARG A 316 -13.23 -6.17 -10.15
C ARG A 316 -14.24 -5.46 -11.05
N ASN A 317 -14.60 -4.23 -10.70
CA ASN A 317 -15.33 -3.34 -11.58
C ASN A 317 -14.63 -3.26 -12.96
N PRO A 318 -15.34 -3.48 -14.07
CA PRO A 318 -14.74 -3.47 -15.41
C PRO A 318 -14.16 -2.11 -15.83
N ASP A 319 -14.67 -1.01 -15.25
CA ASP A 319 -14.14 0.34 -15.53
C ASP A 319 -12.91 0.66 -14.66
N TYR A 320 -12.59 -0.12 -13.62
CA TYR A 320 -11.41 0.11 -12.78
C TYR A 320 -10.14 0.25 -13.62
N GLY A 321 -9.37 1.31 -13.34
CA GLY A 321 -8.11 1.58 -14.03
C GLY A 321 -8.27 2.18 -15.42
N LYS A 322 -9.49 2.47 -15.88
CA LYS A 322 -9.72 3.19 -17.13
C LYS A 322 -9.31 4.66 -16.98
N LEU A 323 -8.20 5.00 -17.62
CA LEU A 323 -7.67 6.36 -17.73
C LEU A 323 -8.50 7.16 -18.74
N ARG A 324 -8.90 8.36 -18.36
CA ARG A 324 -9.60 9.33 -19.20
C ARG A 324 -8.83 10.64 -19.17
N LEU A 325 -8.43 11.11 -20.35
CA LEU A 325 -7.73 12.37 -20.54
C LEU A 325 -8.66 13.35 -21.26
N LEU A 326 -8.87 14.51 -20.67
CA LEU A 326 -9.63 15.61 -21.22
C LEU A 326 -8.66 16.72 -21.59
N GLU A 327 -8.73 17.17 -22.83
CA GLU A 327 -8.10 18.40 -23.33
C GLU A 327 -9.13 19.53 -23.28
N LEU A 328 -8.71 20.69 -22.77
CA LEU A 328 -9.58 21.83 -22.43
C LEU A 328 -9.40 23.03 -23.38
#